data_AF-A0A3D9AFN4-F1
#
_entry.id   AF-A0A3D9AFN4-F1
#
_cell.length_a   1.000
_cell.length_b   1.000
_cell.length_c   1.000
_cell.angle_alpha   90.00
_cell.angle_beta   90.00
_cell.angle_gamma   90.00
#
_symmetry.space_group_name_H-M   'P 1'
#
loop_
_entity.id
_entity.type
_entity.pdbx_description
1 polymer ?
#
loop_
_entity_poly.entity_id
_entity_poly.type
_entity_poly.pdbx_seq_one_letter_code
_entity_poly.pdbx_strand_id
1 'polypeptide(L)'
;MKKILLFSLFIFLNNCGTCDHCDDPPVQYEYTIKNISGVKIEIIPHKKNSSGIDEILLSERITIEDSKSYTEKYTDGAPYDGYSFRDLLKNPSRIDVIFNNSKKIIYEECAYNGSCSDPRNIFNYDYNNETTETYTITIDDYQNAIDCNGNCF
;
A
#
# COMPACT_ATOMS: atom_id res chain seq x y z
N MET A 1 11.99 -5.38 -69.47
CA MET A 1 12.86 -4.93 -68.35
C MET A 1 11.97 -4.81 -67.12
N LYS A 2 12.25 -5.61 -66.08
CA LYS A 2 11.42 -5.84 -64.90
C LYS A 2 11.49 -4.61 -63.97
N LYS A 3 10.37 -3.92 -63.74
CA LYS A 3 10.23 -2.88 -62.72
C LYS A 3 8.99 -3.16 -61.86
N ILE A 4 9.01 -4.22 -61.08
CA ILE A 4 8.10 -4.39 -59.94
C ILE A 4 8.91 -5.10 -58.85
N LEU A 5 9.55 -4.31 -58.01
CA LEU A 5 10.34 -4.80 -56.87
C LEU A 5 10.28 -3.76 -55.75
N LEU A 6 9.06 -3.50 -55.26
CA LEU A 6 8.80 -2.61 -54.12
C LEU A 6 7.37 -2.80 -53.64
N PHE A 7 7.02 -4.01 -53.18
CA PHE A 7 5.74 -4.24 -52.49
C PHE A 7 5.84 -5.22 -51.31
N SER A 8 7.05 -5.51 -50.83
CA SER A 8 7.28 -6.53 -49.80
C SER A 8 7.63 -5.96 -48.42
N LEU A 9 7.63 -4.63 -48.23
CA LEU A 9 8.17 -3.98 -47.02
C LEU A 9 7.12 -3.23 -46.17
N PHE A 10 5.83 -3.61 -46.26
CA PHE A 10 4.77 -2.97 -45.46
C PHE A 10 4.10 -3.90 -44.44
N ILE A 11 4.51 -5.17 -44.33
CA ILE A 11 3.87 -6.14 -43.43
C ILE A 11 4.56 -6.21 -42.04
N PHE A 12 5.72 -5.58 -41.85
CA PHE A 12 6.48 -5.70 -40.59
C PHE A 12 6.27 -4.58 -39.56
N LEU A 13 5.38 -3.61 -39.80
CA LEU A 13 5.18 -2.46 -38.89
C LEU A 13 3.92 -2.53 -38.01
N ASN A 14 3.10 -3.59 -38.09
CA ASN A 14 1.88 -3.72 -37.28
C ASN A 14 2.01 -4.65 -36.06
N ASN A 15 3.22 -5.07 -35.68
CA ASN A 15 3.46 -5.79 -34.43
C ASN A 15 4.00 -4.85 -33.33
N CYS A 16 3.41 -3.66 -33.18
CA CYS A 16 3.35 -3.07 -31.85
C CYS A 16 2.35 -3.94 -31.08
N GLY A 17 2.84 -4.71 -30.11
CA GLY A 17 2.04 -5.68 -29.38
C GLY A 17 0.72 -5.07 -28.95
N THR A 18 -0.38 -5.74 -29.27
CA THR A 18 -1.70 -5.42 -28.71
C THR A 18 -1.54 -5.42 -27.19
N CYS A 19 -1.60 -4.26 -26.55
CA CYS A 19 -1.73 -4.23 -25.12
C CYS A 19 -3.15 -4.66 -24.77
N ASP A 20 -3.25 -5.82 -24.13
CA ASP A 20 -4.49 -6.23 -23.50
C ASP A 20 -4.95 -5.12 -22.55
N HIS A 21 -6.21 -4.72 -22.66
CA HIS A 21 -6.89 -3.76 -21.79
C HIS A 21 -6.46 -2.27 -21.85
N CYS A 22 -5.73 -1.82 -22.88
CA CYS A 22 -5.42 -0.39 -23.04
C CYS A 22 -6.61 0.55 -23.24
N ASP A 23 -7.74 0.01 -23.70
CA ASP A 23 -8.98 0.76 -23.93
C ASP A 23 -9.96 0.64 -22.76
N ASP A 24 -9.61 -0.12 -21.71
CA ASP A 24 -10.49 -0.31 -20.57
C ASP A 24 -10.55 0.99 -19.73
N PRO A 25 -11.70 1.27 -19.09
CA PRO A 25 -11.85 2.47 -18.27
C PRO A 25 -10.94 2.41 -17.03
N PRO A 26 -10.44 3.55 -16.53
CA PRO A 26 -9.65 3.57 -15.31
C PRO A 26 -10.41 3.00 -14.11
N VAL A 27 -9.72 2.24 -13.26
CA VAL A 27 -10.25 1.69 -12.00
C VAL A 27 -10.03 2.72 -10.90
N GLN A 28 -11.04 2.89 -10.04
CA GLN A 28 -11.00 3.82 -8.91
C GLN A 28 -10.82 3.04 -7.62
N TYR A 29 -9.81 3.41 -6.85
CA TYR A 29 -9.50 2.85 -5.55
C TYR A 29 -9.76 3.87 -4.45
N GLU A 30 -10.26 3.41 -3.30
CA GLU A 30 -10.45 4.22 -2.11
C GLU A 30 -10.06 3.43 -0.86
N TYR A 31 -8.96 3.83 -0.22
CA TYR A 31 -8.41 3.15 0.96
C TYR A 31 -8.50 4.07 2.16
N THR A 32 -9.08 3.56 3.24
CA THR A 32 -9.29 4.32 4.47
C THR A 32 -8.65 3.63 5.66
N ILE A 33 -7.86 4.38 6.44
CA ILE A 33 -7.43 3.99 7.77
C ILE A 33 -8.25 4.78 8.78
N LYS A 34 -9.03 4.08 9.61
CA LYS A 34 -9.89 4.69 10.62
C LYS A 34 -9.33 4.43 12.01
N ASN A 35 -9.27 5.46 12.84
CA ASN A 35 -8.87 5.34 14.23
C ASN A 35 -10.09 5.46 15.16
N ILE A 36 -10.37 4.41 15.92
CA ILE A 36 -11.34 4.38 17.02
C ILE A 36 -10.73 3.79 18.29
N SER A 37 -9.40 3.96 18.46
CA SER A 37 -8.65 3.39 19.57
C SER A 37 -8.83 4.12 20.90
N GLY A 38 -9.48 5.29 20.90
CA GLY A 38 -9.61 6.18 22.04
C GLY A 38 -8.43 7.13 22.23
N VAL A 39 -7.38 7.03 21.40
CA VAL A 39 -6.19 7.89 21.46
C VAL A 39 -5.69 8.26 20.07
N LYS A 40 -4.90 9.33 19.97
CA LYS A 40 -4.19 9.70 18.73
C LYS A 40 -3.24 8.57 18.32
N ILE A 41 -3.22 8.24 17.03
CA ILE A 41 -2.23 7.32 16.45
C ILE A 41 -1.31 8.01 15.46
N GLU A 42 -0.10 7.46 15.34
CA GLU A 42 0.89 7.81 14.32
C GLU A 42 1.35 6.53 13.63
N ILE A 43 1.18 6.45 12.31
CA ILE A 43 1.64 5.33 11.49
C ILE A 43 2.94 5.75 10.83
N ILE A 44 4.01 5.01 11.11
CA ILE A 44 5.36 5.35 10.68
C ILE A 44 5.92 4.23 9.82
N PRO A 45 6.07 4.48 8.50
CA PRO A 45 6.73 3.56 7.60
C PRO A 45 8.22 3.40 7.91
N HIS A 46 8.73 2.19 7.71
CA HIS A 46 10.15 1.90 7.64
C HIS A 46 10.48 1.30 6.27
N LYS A 47 11.71 1.50 5.80
CA LYS A 47 12.19 0.90 4.57
C LYS A 47 13.60 0.35 4.75
N LYS A 48 13.85 -0.84 4.20
CA LYS A 48 15.20 -1.40 4.17
C LYS A 48 16.09 -0.59 3.24
N ASN A 49 17.22 -0.13 3.77
CA ASN A 49 18.29 0.45 2.96
C ASN A 49 19.08 -0.62 2.21
N SER A 50 20.09 -0.21 1.45
CA SER A 50 20.95 -1.12 0.67
C SER A 50 21.71 -2.15 1.52
N SER A 51 21.84 -1.92 2.83
CA SER A 51 22.45 -2.85 3.79
C SER A 51 21.43 -3.77 4.46
N GLY A 52 20.14 -3.67 4.11
CA GLY A 52 19.06 -4.46 4.67
C GLY A 52 18.57 -4.00 6.04
N ILE A 53 19.02 -2.83 6.52
CA ILE A 53 18.62 -2.25 7.80
C ILE A 53 17.39 -1.37 7.58
N ASP A 54 16.40 -1.49 8.47
CA ASP A 54 15.21 -0.63 8.43
C ASP A 54 15.56 0.81 8.83
N GLU A 55 15.22 1.75 7.95
CA GLU A 55 15.28 3.19 8.18
C GLU A 55 13.87 3.75 8.40
N ILE A 56 13.73 4.58 9.44
CA ILE A 56 12.46 5.22 9.79
C ILE A 56 12.17 6.35 8.81
N LEU A 57 10.97 6.36 8.22
CA LEU A 57 10.53 7.38 7.26
C LEU A 57 9.58 8.38 7.94
N LEU A 58 10.12 9.24 8.82
CA LEU A 58 9.31 10.22 9.57
C LEU A 58 8.59 11.26 8.68
N SER A 59 9.10 11.52 7.47
CA SER A 59 8.45 12.41 6.49
C SER A 59 7.15 11.83 5.95
N GLU A 60 7.03 10.50 5.93
CA GLU A 60 5.86 9.76 5.42
C GLU A 60 4.88 9.37 6.53
N ARG A 61 5.05 9.95 7.73
CA ARG A 61 4.17 9.62 8.86
C ARG A 61 2.74 10.05 8.58
N ILE A 62 1.80 9.21 8.99
CA ILE A 62 0.37 9.55 8.97
C ILE A 62 -0.10 9.71 10.43
N THR A 63 -0.65 10.87 10.76
CA THR A 63 -1.22 11.13 12.10
C THR A 63 -2.74 11.13 12.01
N ILE A 64 -3.40 10.35 12.86
CA ILE A 64 -4.87 10.25 12.89
C ILE A 64 -5.35 10.42 14.33
N GLU A 65 -6.08 11.50 14.60
CA GLU A 65 -6.73 11.72 15.90
C GLU A 65 -7.80 10.65 16.19
N ASP A 66 -8.20 10.49 17.45
CA ASP A 66 -9.27 9.56 17.79
C ASP A 66 -10.57 9.90 17.05
N SER A 67 -11.31 8.87 16.66
CA SER A 67 -12.56 8.96 15.91
C SER A 67 -12.44 9.67 14.55
N LYS A 68 -11.22 9.76 13.99
CA LYS A 68 -10.94 10.29 12.65
C LYS A 68 -10.45 9.20 11.69
N SER A 69 -10.37 9.56 10.41
CA SER A 69 -9.86 8.69 9.35
C SER A 69 -8.89 9.44 8.44
N TYR A 70 -7.98 8.68 7.85
CA TYR A 70 -7.17 9.08 6.70
C TYR A 70 -7.65 8.28 5.49
N THR A 71 -8.00 8.97 4.40
CA THR A 71 -8.51 8.34 3.18
C THR A 71 -7.70 8.82 1.99
N GLU A 72 -7.24 7.88 1.16
CA GLU A 72 -6.57 8.15 -0.10
C GLU A 72 -7.40 7.55 -1.25
N LYS A 73 -7.52 8.30 -2.34
CA LYS A 73 -8.17 7.85 -3.56
C LYS A 73 -7.13 7.77 -4.66
N TYR A 74 -7.17 6.71 -5.46
CA TYR A 74 -6.24 6.47 -6.55
C TYR A 74 -6.99 6.04 -7.80
N THR A 75 -6.58 6.57 -8.95
CA THR A 75 -7.11 6.16 -10.25
C THR A 75 -6.03 5.38 -10.98
N ASP A 76 -6.27 4.10 -11.21
CA ASP A 76 -5.38 3.22 -11.96
C ASP A 76 -5.83 3.12 -13.41
N GLY A 77 -4.90 3.29 -14.34
CA GLY A 77 -5.15 3.26 -15.78
C GLY A 77 -4.24 2.24 -16.44
N ALA A 78 -4.59 1.80 -17.66
CA ALA A 78 -3.80 0.79 -18.35
C ALA A 78 -2.34 1.24 -18.60
N PRO A 79 -1.34 0.36 -18.40
CA PRO A 79 -1.46 -0.98 -17.83
C PRO A 79 -1.75 -0.93 -16.33
N TYR A 80 -2.78 -1.66 -15.89
CA TYR A 80 -3.22 -1.64 -14.49
C TYR A 80 -2.18 -2.26 -13.55
N ASP A 81 -1.77 -1.51 -12.54
CA ASP A 81 -0.83 -1.95 -11.49
C ASP A 81 -1.55 -2.32 -10.19
N GLY A 82 -2.79 -1.85 -9.99
CA GLY A 82 -3.55 -1.96 -8.76
C GLY A 82 -3.17 -0.92 -7.70
N TYR A 83 -3.83 -0.99 -6.55
CA TYR A 83 -3.54 -0.13 -5.40
C TYR A 83 -3.95 -0.83 -4.10
N SER A 84 -3.16 -0.66 -3.05
CA SER A 84 -3.34 -1.34 -1.76
C SER A 84 -2.88 -0.46 -0.58
N PHE A 85 -3.04 -0.94 0.66
CA PHE A 85 -2.44 -0.27 1.82
C PHE A 85 -0.91 -0.24 1.77
N ARG A 86 -0.27 -1.19 1.06
CA ARG A 86 1.18 -1.15 0.79
C ARG A 86 1.55 0.09 -0.02
N ASP A 87 0.76 0.43 -1.04
CA ASP A 87 0.99 1.58 -1.90
C ASP A 87 0.69 2.90 -1.19
N LEU A 88 -0.44 2.95 -0.47
CA LEU A 88 -0.81 4.07 0.39
C LEU A 88 0.33 4.41 1.36
N LEU A 89 0.92 3.39 2.00
CA LEU A 89 2.01 3.53 2.98
C LEU A 89 3.41 3.58 2.36
N LYS A 90 3.51 3.81 1.05
CA LYS A 90 4.76 4.04 0.30
C LYS A 90 5.72 2.84 0.28
N ASN A 91 5.15 1.65 0.13
CA ASN A 91 5.89 0.38 -0.01
C ASN A 91 6.90 0.13 1.12
N PRO A 92 6.44 0.10 2.38
CA PRO A 92 7.32 -0.09 3.52
C PRO A 92 7.77 -1.55 3.67
N SER A 93 8.91 -1.77 4.33
CA SER A 93 9.29 -3.11 4.83
C SER A 93 8.52 -3.49 6.10
N ARG A 94 8.17 -2.49 6.91
CA ARG A 94 7.32 -2.62 8.09
C ARG A 94 6.71 -1.26 8.45
N ILE A 95 5.70 -1.26 9.30
CA ILE A 95 5.18 -0.05 9.92
C ILE A 95 5.10 -0.19 11.43
N ASP A 96 5.28 0.93 12.12
CA ASP A 96 4.93 1.08 13.53
C ASP A 96 3.63 1.89 13.62
N VAL A 97 2.62 1.33 14.30
CA VAL A 97 1.41 2.06 14.70
C VAL A 97 1.59 2.50 16.16
N ILE A 98 1.86 3.77 16.38
CA ILE A 98 2.19 4.35 17.67
C ILE A 98 0.95 5.01 18.27
N PHE A 99 0.58 4.62 19.49
CA PHE A 99 -0.57 5.11 20.24
C PHE A 99 -0.13 6.15 21.27
N ASN A 100 -0.36 7.43 20.99
CA ASN A 100 0.01 8.58 21.83
C ASN A 100 1.45 8.52 22.40
N ASN A 101 2.40 8.01 21.61
CA ASN A 101 3.79 7.76 22.01
C ASN A 101 3.97 6.89 23.28
N SER A 102 2.95 6.13 23.68
CA SER A 102 2.95 5.32 24.90
C SER A 102 3.06 3.82 24.60
N LYS A 103 2.43 3.38 23.53
CA LYS A 103 2.43 1.98 23.08
C LYS A 103 2.59 1.91 21.57
N LYS A 104 2.98 0.75 21.06
CA LYS A 104 3.00 0.50 19.62
C LYS A 104 2.66 -0.92 19.23
N ILE A 105 2.14 -1.06 18.01
CA ILE A 105 2.07 -2.31 17.27
C ILE A 105 3.06 -2.22 16.12
N ILE A 106 3.69 -3.34 15.79
CA ILE A 106 4.61 -3.47 14.66
C ILE A 106 3.98 -4.42 13.67
N TYR A 107 3.81 -3.98 12.43
CA TYR A 107 3.38 -4.84 11.32
C TYR A 107 4.49 -4.93 10.30
N GLU A 108 5.02 -6.13 10.11
CA GLU A 108 5.93 -6.43 9.00
C GLU A 108 5.13 -6.67 7.72
N GLU A 109 5.74 -6.38 6.58
CA GLU A 109 5.19 -6.79 5.29
C GLU A 109 4.98 -8.31 5.24
N CYS A 110 3.87 -8.73 4.64
CA CYS A 110 3.48 -10.13 4.61
C CYS A 110 4.25 -10.91 3.54
N ALA A 111 4.29 -12.24 3.69
CA ALA A 111 4.93 -13.09 2.69
C ALA A 111 4.27 -12.92 1.31
N TYR A 112 4.94 -13.34 0.25
CA TYR A 112 4.49 -13.15 -1.15
C TYR A 112 3.06 -13.68 -1.42
N ASN A 113 2.57 -14.64 -0.64
CA ASN A 113 1.20 -15.13 -0.74
C ASN A 113 0.14 -14.25 -0.03
N GLY A 114 0.52 -13.07 0.47
CA GLY A 114 -0.36 -12.15 1.21
C GLY A 114 -0.70 -12.60 2.63
N SER A 115 -0.18 -13.73 3.10
CA SER A 115 -0.46 -14.25 4.43
C SER A 115 0.49 -13.64 5.45
N CYS A 116 -0.08 -13.01 6.46
CA CYS A 116 0.65 -12.47 7.61
C CYS A 116 0.54 -13.42 8.80
N SER A 117 1.50 -13.38 9.72
CA SER A 117 1.40 -14.11 10.99
C SER A 117 0.28 -13.56 11.87
N ASP A 118 0.07 -12.25 11.83
CA ASP A 118 -1.02 -11.56 12.52
C ASP A 118 -2.19 -11.31 11.54
N PRO A 119 -3.40 -11.88 11.78
CA PRO A 119 -4.57 -11.64 10.94
C PRO A 119 -5.06 -10.18 10.97
N ARG A 120 -4.63 -9.37 11.96
CA ARG A 120 -4.91 -7.93 12.04
C ARG A 120 -3.88 -7.06 11.33
N ASN A 121 -2.83 -7.63 10.77
CA ASN A 121 -1.84 -6.89 10.00
C ASN A 121 -2.51 -6.21 8.79
N ILE A 122 -2.30 -4.90 8.63
CA ILE A 122 -2.91 -4.10 7.55
C ILE A 122 -2.50 -4.56 6.14
N PHE A 123 -1.38 -5.27 6.01
CA PHE A 123 -0.91 -5.83 4.74
C PHE A 123 -1.50 -7.21 4.43
N ASN A 124 -2.39 -7.73 5.28
CA ASN A 124 -3.08 -8.99 5.01
C ASN A 124 -3.96 -8.86 3.76
N TYR A 125 -4.00 -9.92 2.97
CA TYR A 125 -4.84 -10.01 1.77
C TYR A 125 -6.29 -9.61 2.03
N ASP A 126 -6.85 -9.93 3.19
CA ASP A 126 -8.24 -9.63 3.56
C ASP A 126 -8.56 -8.12 3.66
N TYR A 127 -7.54 -7.25 3.68
CA TYR A 127 -7.69 -5.78 3.66
C TYR A 127 -7.20 -5.15 2.35
N ASN A 128 -6.84 -5.97 1.36
CA ASN A 128 -6.18 -5.53 0.13
C ASN A 128 -6.70 -6.30 -1.09
N ASN A 129 -7.96 -6.76 -1.07
CA ASN A 129 -8.55 -7.58 -2.14
C ASN A 129 -9.74 -6.92 -2.84
N GLU A 130 -10.18 -5.75 -2.39
CA GLU A 130 -11.24 -4.94 -2.99
C GLU A 130 -10.73 -3.59 -3.51
N THR A 131 -11.55 -2.89 -4.30
CA THR A 131 -11.25 -1.51 -4.76
C THR A 131 -11.58 -0.45 -3.71
N THR A 132 -12.40 -0.79 -2.71
CA THR A 132 -12.73 0.08 -1.59
C THR A 132 -12.47 -0.67 -0.30
N GLU A 133 -11.51 -0.19 0.49
CA GLU A 133 -11.03 -0.88 1.67
C GLU A 133 -11.03 0.04 2.89
N THR A 134 -11.35 -0.51 4.05
CA THR A 134 -11.28 0.21 5.32
C THR A 134 -10.61 -0.63 6.39
N TYR A 135 -9.42 -0.20 6.80
CA TYR A 135 -8.74 -0.75 7.95
C TYR A 135 -9.06 0.09 9.18
N THR A 136 -9.66 -0.53 10.20
CA THR A 136 -10.01 0.15 11.45
C THR A 136 -9.05 -0.25 12.56
N ILE A 137 -8.37 0.72 13.15
CA ILE A 137 -7.58 0.57 14.37
C ILE A 137 -8.49 0.80 15.56
N THR A 138 -8.56 -0.18 16.44
CA THR A 138 -9.56 -0.31 17.51
C THR A 138 -8.97 -0.08 18.90
N ILE A 139 -9.86 -0.04 19.90
CA ILE A 139 -9.45 0.00 21.30
C ILE A 139 -8.72 -1.28 21.72
N ASP A 140 -9.10 -2.43 21.17
CA ASP A 140 -8.45 -3.71 21.46
C ASP A 140 -7.02 -3.72 20.92
N ASP A 141 -6.79 -3.11 19.75
CA ASP A 141 -5.44 -2.92 19.20
C ASP A 141 -4.59 -2.10 20.20
N TYR A 142 -5.09 -0.99 20.74
CA TYR A 142 -4.39 -0.19 21.75
C TYR A 142 -4.13 -0.95 23.07
N GLN A 143 -5.12 -1.72 23.55
CA GLN A 143 -5.00 -2.46 24.80
C GLN A 143 -3.92 -3.55 24.70
N ASN A 144 -3.84 -4.23 23.55
CA ASN A 144 -2.88 -5.30 23.30
C ASN A 144 -1.53 -4.83 22.74
N ALA A 145 -1.39 -3.54 22.43
CA ALA A 145 -0.13 -2.95 21.97
C ALA A 145 1.00 -3.05 23.01
N ILE A 146 2.24 -3.12 22.52
CA ILE A 146 3.45 -3.21 23.33
C ILE A 146 3.73 -1.85 23.97
N ASP A 147 3.97 -1.83 25.29
CA ASP A 147 4.35 -0.61 25.99
C ASP A 147 5.78 -0.17 25.63
N CYS A 148 5.97 1.10 25.32
CA CYS A 148 7.27 1.71 25.03
C CYS A 148 7.67 2.79 26.05
N ASN A 149 6.90 2.97 27.13
CA ASN A 149 7.16 3.90 28.23
C ASN A 149 7.44 5.36 27.79
N GLY A 150 6.75 5.84 26.74
CA GLY A 150 6.96 7.21 26.25
C GLY A 150 8.05 7.37 25.18
N ASN A 151 8.68 6.28 24.75
CA ASN A 151 9.77 6.30 23.77
C ASN A 151 9.53 5.27 22.65
N CYS A 152 8.48 5.51 21.84
CA CYS A 152 8.08 4.58 20.79
C CYS A 152 8.85 4.75 19.46
N PHE A 153 9.59 5.86 19.31
CA PHE A 153 10.33 6.23 18.10
C PHE A 153 11.74 5.67 18.05
#